data_AF-A0A847FRT7-F1
#
_entry.id   AF-A0A847FRT7-F1
#
_cell.length_a   1.000
_cell.length_b   1.000
_cell.length_c   1.000
_cell.angle_alpha   90.00
_cell.angle_beta   90.00
_cell.angle_gamma   90.00
#
_symmetry.space_group_name_H-M   'P 1'
#
loop_
_entity.id
_entity.type
_entity.pdbx_description
1 polymer ?
#
loop_
_entity_poly.entity_id
_entity_poly.type
_entity_poly.pdbx_seq_one_letter_code
_entity_poly.pdbx_strand_id
1 'polypeptide(L)'
;MKRSIFTLVALVVIASMLLLACGATPEPTSAPVPTEAAPEATTAPEPTTAPEATEPEPAGEGVEAPFAVMAGGFLERALAGEFSGTTVVVDGPFTNPDDIRFEESMVAFEEAT
;
A
#
# COMPACT_ATOMS: atom_id res chain seq x y z
N MET A 1 49.69 40.42 1.30
CA MET A 1 49.31 39.58 0.14
C MET A 1 48.59 38.29 0.54
N LYS A 2 49.14 37.43 1.41
CA LYS A 2 48.46 36.19 1.88
C LYS A 2 47.07 36.41 2.52
N ARG A 3 46.89 37.47 3.31
CA ARG A 3 45.59 37.82 3.91
C ARG A 3 44.54 38.23 2.87
N SER A 4 44.92 39.07 1.90
CA SER A 4 44.02 39.50 0.82
C SER A 4 43.69 38.36 -0.14
N ILE A 5 44.63 37.45 -0.40
CA ILE A 5 44.37 36.22 -1.16
C ILE A 5 43.39 35.31 -0.39
N PHE A 6 43.57 35.15 0.93
CA PHE A 6 42.63 34.38 1.76
C PHE A 6 41.23 35.00 1.78
N THR A 7 41.13 36.34 1.87
CA THR A 7 39.85 37.05 1.81
C THR A 7 39.17 36.88 0.45
N LEU A 8 39.94 36.95 -0.65
CA LEU A 8 39.40 36.77 -2.00
C LEU A 8 38.89 35.34 -2.21
N VAL A 9 39.64 34.32 -1.76
CA VAL A 9 39.21 32.92 -1.81
C VAL A 9 37.94 32.69 -0.97
N ALA A 10 37.87 33.26 0.24
CA ALA A 10 36.67 33.17 1.08
C ALA A 10 35.44 33.81 0.42
N LEU A 11 35.62 34.95 -0.26
CA LEU A 11 34.54 35.66 -0.96
C LEU A 11 34.04 34.84 -2.16
N VAL A 12 34.95 34.20 -2.91
CA VAL A 12 34.59 33.31 -4.03
C VAL A 12 33.79 32.09 -3.56
N VAL A 13 34.15 31.50 -2.42
CA VAL A 13 33.41 30.37 -1.84
C VAL A 13 32.00 30.79 -1.41
N ILE A 14 31.85 31.93 -0.73
CA ILE A 14 30.54 32.44 -0.31
C ILE A 14 29.66 32.78 -1.53
N ALA A 15 30.24 33.39 -2.57
CA ALA A 15 29.52 33.67 -3.82
C ALA A 15 29.05 32.39 -4.52
N SER A 16 29.86 31.32 -4.50
CA SER A 16 29.47 30.03 -5.06
C SER A 16 28.31 29.38 -4.30
N MET A 17 28.25 29.53 -2.97
CA MET A 17 27.13 29.04 -2.17
C MET A 17 25.83 29.81 -2.47
N LEU A 18 25.92 31.11 -2.74
CA LEU A 18 24.76 31.93 -3.11
C LEU A 18 24.21 31.59 -4.51
N LEU A 19 25.08 31.22 -5.45
CA LEU A 19 24.69 30.82 -6.81
C LEU A 19 23.94 29.47 -6.82
N LEU A 20 24.30 28.52 -5.94
CA LEU A 20 23.54 27.27 -5.79
C LEU A 20 22.19 27.47 -5.07
N ALA A 21 22.11 28.42 -4.13
CA ALA A 21 20.87 28.72 -3.40
C ALA A 21 19.79 29.38 -4.28
N CYS A 22 20.17 29.97 -5.40
CA CYS A 22 19.25 30.50 -6.42
C CYS A 22 19.06 29.53 -7.59
N GLY A 23 19.21 28.22 -7.33
CA GLY A 23 19.06 27.16 -8.31
C GLY A 23 17.71 27.20 -9.04
N ALA A 24 17.80 27.04 -10.36
CA ALA A 24 16.75 26.70 -11.32
C ALA A 24 15.35 27.25 -11.02
N THR A 25 15.03 28.42 -11.58
CA THR A 25 13.65 28.68 -12.02
C THR A 25 13.34 27.66 -13.10
N PRO A 26 12.39 26.73 -12.91
CA PRO A 26 11.95 25.88 -14.00
C PRO A 26 11.37 26.77 -15.11
N GLU A 27 11.83 26.56 -16.34
CA GLU A 27 11.16 27.08 -17.52
C GLU A 27 9.67 26.67 -17.47
N PRO A 28 8.73 27.47 -18.00
CA PRO A 28 7.34 27.06 -18.09
C PRO A 28 7.26 25.82 -18.99
N THR A 29 7.23 24.65 -18.37
CA THR A 29 6.82 23.41 -19.01
C THR A 29 5.44 23.65 -19.61
N SER A 30 5.36 23.64 -20.94
CA SER A 30 4.10 23.62 -21.65
C SER A 30 3.25 22.49 -21.07
N ALA A 31 2.02 22.83 -20.65
CA ALA A 31 1.09 21.86 -20.11
C ALA A 31 1.01 20.63 -21.03
N PRO A 32 1.04 19.39 -20.49
CA PRO A 32 0.79 18.22 -21.31
C PRO A 32 -0.60 18.34 -21.93
N VAL A 33 -0.65 18.20 -23.25
CA VAL A 33 -1.90 17.98 -23.99
C VAL A 33 -2.61 16.81 -23.32
N PRO A 34 -3.90 16.93 -22.92
CA PRO A 34 -4.63 15.81 -22.37
C PRO A 34 -4.58 14.65 -23.36
N THR A 35 -3.85 13.60 -22.99
CA THR A 35 -3.95 12.32 -23.66
C THR A 35 -5.34 11.78 -23.33
N GLU A 36 -6.18 11.77 -24.35
CA GLU A 36 -7.42 11.03 -24.41
C GLU A 36 -7.10 9.54 -24.32
N ALA A 37 -7.06 9.06 -23.08
CA ALA A 37 -7.18 7.65 -22.72
C ALA A 37 -7.63 7.63 -21.26
N ALA A 38 -8.93 7.84 -21.06
CA ALA A 38 -9.56 7.33 -19.84
C ALA A 38 -9.22 5.83 -19.78
N PRO A 39 -8.53 5.32 -18.75
CA PRO A 39 -8.64 3.90 -18.48
C PRO A 39 -10.13 3.66 -18.25
N GLU A 40 -10.67 2.71 -19.01
CA GLU A 40 -12.05 2.27 -18.83
C GLU A 40 -12.28 2.08 -17.34
N ALA A 41 -13.30 2.75 -16.82
CA ALA A 41 -13.76 2.55 -15.46
C ALA A 41 -13.96 1.05 -15.29
N THR A 42 -13.06 0.42 -14.53
CA THR A 42 -13.25 -0.95 -14.08
C THR A 42 -14.59 -0.93 -13.35
N THR A 43 -15.55 -1.66 -13.91
CA THR A 43 -16.88 -1.77 -13.34
C THR A 43 -16.68 -2.34 -11.94
N ALA A 44 -17.04 -1.57 -10.92
CA ALA A 44 -17.09 -2.08 -9.56
C ALA A 44 -17.92 -3.37 -9.59
N PRO A 45 -17.42 -4.49 -9.04
CA PRO A 45 -18.24 -5.69 -8.94
C PRO A 45 -19.57 -5.30 -8.28
N GLU A 46 -20.68 -5.79 -8.82
CA GLU A 46 -21.99 -5.59 -8.20
C GLU A 46 -21.89 -5.92 -6.71
N PRO A 47 -22.54 -5.14 -5.82
CA PRO A 47 -22.49 -5.39 -4.39
C PRO A 47 -22.93 -6.83 -4.17
N THR A 48 -21.95 -7.68 -3.83
CA THR A 48 -22.23 -9.04 -3.40
C THR A 48 -23.12 -8.90 -2.19
N THR A 49 -24.36 -9.42 -2.32
CA THR A 49 -25.31 -9.41 -1.22
C THR A 49 -24.63 -10.13 -0.07
N ALA A 50 -24.39 -9.43 1.04
CA ALA A 50 -23.84 -10.03 2.24
C ALA A 50 -24.68 -11.28 2.55
N PRO A 51 -24.06 -12.45 2.76
CA PRO A 51 -24.80 -13.63 3.17
C PRO A 51 -25.67 -13.26 4.36
N GLU A 52 -26.97 -13.59 4.31
CA GLU A 52 -27.82 -13.50 5.49
C GLU A 52 -27.09 -14.20 6.64
N ALA A 53 -26.97 -13.48 7.77
CA ALA A 53 -26.35 -14.00 8.96
C ALA A 53 -27.10 -15.27 9.37
N THR A 54 -26.54 -16.42 9.01
CA THR A 54 -26.98 -17.69 9.52
C THR A 54 -26.64 -17.69 11.00
N GLU A 55 -27.66 -17.90 11.81
CA GLU A 55 -27.59 -18.00 13.26
C GLU A 55 -26.50 -19.02 13.63
N PRO A 56 -25.55 -18.70 14.52
CA PRO A 56 -24.45 -19.59 14.84
C PRO A 56 -25.01 -20.84 15.52
N GLU A 57 -24.95 -21.99 14.84
CA GLU A 57 -25.06 -23.28 15.53
C GLU A 57 -23.91 -23.39 16.55
N PRO A 58 -24.17 -23.96 17.74
CA PRO A 58 -23.18 -24.01 18.79
C PRO A 58 -22.03 -24.95 18.43
N ALA A 59 -20.84 -24.35 18.39
CA ALA A 59 -19.55 -24.87 18.84
C ALA A 59 -19.14 -26.25 18.31
N GLY A 60 -18.35 -26.24 17.23
CA GLY A 60 -17.23 -27.16 17.10
C GLY A 60 -16.09 -26.71 18.02
N GLU A 61 -15.36 -27.66 18.60
CA GLU A 61 -14.15 -27.42 19.39
C GLU A 61 -13.23 -26.46 18.62
N GLY A 62 -12.76 -25.40 19.29
CA GLY A 62 -12.06 -24.28 18.64
C GLY A 62 -11.00 -24.77 17.67
N VAL A 63 -11.01 -24.22 16.44
CA VAL A 63 -10.05 -24.62 15.43
C VAL A 63 -8.66 -24.16 15.87
N GLU A 64 -7.77 -25.12 16.13
CA GLU A 64 -6.39 -24.87 16.53
C GLU A 64 -5.62 -24.29 15.34
N ALA A 65 -5.35 -22.98 15.39
CA ALA A 65 -4.57 -22.25 14.41
C ALA A 65 -3.41 -21.50 15.10
N PRO A 66 -2.31 -21.17 14.40
CA PRO A 66 -1.17 -20.46 14.98
C PRO A 66 -1.45 -18.98 15.29
N PHE A 67 -2.70 -18.53 15.15
CA PHE A 67 -3.17 -17.16 15.38
C PHE A 67 -4.47 -17.17 16.20
N ALA A 68 -4.79 -16.03 16.82
CA ALA A 68 -5.99 -15.90 17.63
C ALA A 68 -7.25 -15.94 16.77
N VAL A 69 -8.14 -16.91 17.05
CA VAL A 69 -9.44 -17.04 16.38
C VAL A 69 -10.54 -16.55 17.33
N MET A 70 -11.37 -15.62 16.86
CA MET A 70 -12.57 -15.22 17.58
C MET A 70 -13.72 -16.20 17.28
N ALA A 71 -14.30 -16.76 18.34
CA ALA A 71 -15.44 -17.68 18.23
C ALA A 71 -16.65 -17.01 17.56
N GLY A 72 -17.33 -17.75 16.69
CA GLY A 72 -18.48 -17.29 15.89
C GLY A 72 -18.10 -16.35 14.75
N GLY A 73 -16.81 -16.13 14.49
CA GLY A 73 -16.32 -15.23 13.43
C GLY A 73 -16.27 -15.89 12.05
N PHE A 74 -16.06 -15.06 11.01
CA PHE A 74 -15.80 -15.56 9.65
C PHE A 74 -14.50 -16.37 9.55
N LEU A 75 -13.50 -16.05 10.38
CA LEU A 75 -12.21 -16.76 10.38
C LEU A 75 -12.36 -18.22 10.82
N GLU A 76 -13.18 -18.48 11.84
CA GLU A 76 -13.49 -19.84 12.30
C GLU A 76 -14.19 -20.64 11.20
N ARG A 77 -15.15 -20.02 10.49
CA ARG A 77 -15.86 -20.63 9.35
C ARG A 77 -14.96 -20.90 8.15
N ALA A 78 -14.02 -19.98 7.87
CA ALA A 78 -13.01 -20.17 6.84
C ALA A 78 -12.11 -21.37 7.14
N LEU A 79 -11.66 -21.50 8.40
CA LEU A 79 -10.88 -22.65 8.87
C LEU A 79 -11.68 -23.97 8.86
N ALA A 80 -13.01 -23.91 8.99
CA ALA A 80 -13.89 -25.06 8.81
C ALA A 80 -14.12 -25.43 7.33
N GLY A 81 -13.51 -24.70 6.38
CA GLY A 81 -13.62 -24.95 4.94
C GLY A 81 -14.90 -24.42 4.29
N GLU A 82 -15.71 -23.61 4.99
CA GLU A 82 -17.00 -23.10 4.47
C GLU A 82 -16.85 -22.28 3.18
N PHE A 83 -15.69 -21.67 2.98
CA PHE A 83 -15.40 -20.80 1.82
C PHE A 83 -14.47 -21.45 0.78
N SER A 84 -14.19 -22.75 0.87
CA SER A 84 -13.35 -23.43 -0.13
C SER A 84 -13.91 -23.29 -1.55
N GLY A 85 -13.06 -22.87 -2.49
CA GLY A 85 -13.43 -22.63 -3.88
C GLY A 85 -14.06 -21.26 -4.15
N THR A 86 -14.16 -20.39 -3.14
CA THR A 86 -14.56 -18.98 -3.34
C THR A 86 -13.34 -18.10 -3.65
N THR A 87 -13.59 -16.91 -4.21
CA THR A 87 -12.54 -15.91 -4.48
C THR A 87 -12.89 -14.62 -3.77
N VAL A 88 -11.94 -14.10 -3.00
CA VAL A 88 -12.03 -12.80 -2.34
C VAL A 88 -11.00 -11.88 -2.99
N VAL A 89 -11.46 -10.71 -3.47
CA VAL A 89 -10.58 -9.68 -4.03
C VAL A 89 -10.36 -8.62 -2.96
N VAL A 90 -9.12 -8.47 -2.52
CA VAL A 90 -8.70 -7.38 -1.64
C VAL A 90 -8.15 -6.27 -2.53
N ASP A 91 -9.01 -5.29 -2.83
CA ASP A 91 -8.65 -4.17 -3.70
C ASP A 91 -8.09 -3.00 -2.89
N GLY A 92 -6.99 -2.43 -3.37
CA GLY A 92 -6.29 -1.33 -2.72
C GLY A 92 -4.93 -1.05 -3.37
N PRO A 93 -4.35 0.13 -3.14
CA PRO A 93 -3.01 0.45 -3.60
C PRO A 93 -1.97 -0.30 -2.75
N PHE A 94 -1.80 -1.60 -3.01
CA PHE A 94 -0.72 -2.38 -2.43
C PHE A 94 0.57 -2.04 -3.16
N THR A 95 1.37 -1.18 -2.53
CA THR A 95 2.74 -0.89 -2.98
C THR A 95 3.72 -1.19 -1.86
N ASN A 96 4.99 -1.34 -2.19
CA ASN A 96 6.04 -1.56 -1.19
C ASN A 96 5.94 -0.54 -0.03
N PRO A 97 5.83 -1.01 1.23
CA PRO A 97 6.05 -2.39 1.71
C PRO A 97 4.78 -3.18 2.03
N ASP A 98 3.61 -2.66 1.69
CA ASP A 98 2.33 -3.23 2.10
C ASP A 98 1.95 -4.47 1.28
N ASP A 99 2.45 -4.56 0.04
CA ASP A 99 2.41 -5.79 -0.78
C ASP A 99 3.08 -6.97 -0.06
N ILE A 100 4.32 -6.78 0.39
CA ILE A 100 5.11 -7.80 1.08
C ILE A 100 4.44 -8.19 2.40
N ARG A 101 4.00 -7.22 3.20
CA ARG A 101 3.37 -7.50 4.48
C ARG A 101 2.05 -8.25 4.33
N PHE A 102 1.27 -7.91 3.30
CA PHE A 102 0.03 -8.60 3.04
C PHE A 102 0.29 -10.06 2.67
N GLU A 103 1.19 -10.32 1.72
CA GLU A 103 1.57 -11.68 1.32
C GLU A 103 2.09 -12.49 2.52
N GLU A 104 3.02 -11.93 3.31
CA GLU A 104 3.55 -12.59 4.51
C GLU A 104 2.47 -12.88 5.55
N SER A 105 1.47 -11.99 5.71
CA SER A 105 0.38 -12.18 6.66
C SER A 105 -0.58 -13.30 6.26
N MET A 106 -0.69 -13.60 4.96
CA MET A 106 -1.59 -14.63 4.43
C MET A 106 -1.00 -16.04 4.57
N VAL A 107 0.32 -16.19 4.63
CA VAL A 107 1.01 -17.51 4.67
C VAL A 107 0.45 -18.42 5.77
N ALA A 108 0.36 -17.93 7.00
CA ALA A 108 -0.11 -18.74 8.13
C ALA A 108 -1.58 -19.16 8.00
N PHE A 109 -2.39 -18.35 7.30
CA PHE A 109 -3.78 -18.66 7.01
C PHE A 109 -3.87 -19.71 5.90
N GLU A 110 -3.13 -19.54 4.80
CA GLU A 110 -3.10 -20.50 3.69
C GLU A 110 -2.58 -21.89 4.10
N GLU A 111 -1.62 -21.94 5.02
CA GLU A 111 -1.15 -23.22 5.58
C GLU A 111 -2.19 -23.91 6.48
N ALA A 112 -3.14 -23.15 7.03
CA ALA A 112 -4.15 -23.63 7.97
C ALA A 112 -5.51 -23.97 7.32
N THR A 113 -5.72 -23.65 6.04
CA THR A 113 -6.99 -23.85 5.30
C THR A 113 -6.80 -24.66 4.03
#